data_AF-A0A2N5FAW6-F1
#
_entry.id   AF-A0A2N5FAW6-F1
#
_cell.length_a   1.000
_cell.length_b   1.000
_cell.length_c   1.000
_cell.angle_alpha   90.00
_cell.angle_beta   90.00
_cell.angle_gamma   90.00
#
_symmetry.space_group_name_H-M   'P 1'
#
loop_
_entity.id
_entity.type
_entity.pdbx_description
1 polymer ?
#
loop_
_entity_poly.entity_id
_entity_poly.type
_entity_poly.pdbx_seq_one_letter_code
_entity_poly.pdbx_strand_id
1 'polypeptide(L)'
;MEQEKRRYFKPSEINQFTFCTESWRLEKLKKQRKIFLTSEDYRTLKTRFQRGNEHHKDFYNKPVYQGRRKSTSLVKIAFYVLLAWVILWILLYIL
;
A
#
# COMPACT_ATOMS: atom_id res chain seq x y z
N MET A 1 10.89 9.33 -35.49
CA MET A 1 10.44 8.16 -34.71
C MET A 1 10.08 8.63 -33.32
N GLU A 2 8.79 8.81 -33.07
CA GLU A 2 8.28 9.25 -31.78
C GLU A 2 8.50 8.12 -30.77
N GLN A 3 9.25 8.37 -29.69
CA GLN A 3 9.43 7.38 -28.63
C GLN A 3 8.10 7.21 -27.91
N GLU A 4 7.35 6.15 -28.22
CA GLU A 4 6.17 5.77 -27.46
C GLU A 4 6.57 5.61 -25.99
N LYS A 5 6.08 6.54 -25.15
CA LYS A 5 6.22 6.44 -23.69
C LYS A 5 5.54 5.15 -23.25
N ARG A 6 6.35 4.14 -22.91
CA ARG A 6 5.87 2.87 -22.35
C ARG A 6 5.11 3.17 -21.06
N ARG A 7 3.78 3.07 -21.11
CA ARG A 7 2.90 3.23 -19.96
C ARG A 7 2.82 1.90 -19.22
N TYR A 8 3.09 1.92 -17.92
CA TYR A 8 2.83 0.79 -17.04
C TYR A 8 1.34 0.77 -16.66
N PHE A 9 0.70 -0.39 -16.81
CA PHE A 9 -0.68 -0.59 -16.39
C PHE A 9 -0.79 -0.62 -14.87
N LYS A 10 -1.83 0.02 -14.32
CA LYS A 10 -2.14 -0.05 -12.89
C LYS A 10 -2.68 -1.45 -12.56
N PRO A 11 -2.48 -1.95 -11.32
CA PRO A 11 -3.06 -3.22 -10.88
C PRO A 11 -4.57 -3.32 -11.07
N SER A 12 -5.32 -2.21 -10.94
CA SER A 12 -6.76 -2.18 -11.21
C SER A 12 -7.11 -2.40 -12.69
N GLU A 13 -6.27 -1.89 -13.60
CA GLU A 13 -6.43 -2.09 -15.05
C GLU A 13 -6.06 -3.52 -15.43
N ILE A 14 -4.99 -4.07 -14.84
CA ILE A 14 -4.64 -5.49 -14.96
C ILE A 14 -5.77 -6.38 -14.42
N ASN A 15 -6.36 -5.99 -13.28
CA ASN A 15 -7.45 -6.74 -12.67
C ASN A 15 -8.70 -6.76 -13.54
N GLN A 16 -8.96 -5.71 -14.34
CA GLN A 16 -10.05 -5.71 -15.33
C GLN A 16 -9.84 -6.75 -16.43
N PHE A 17 -8.59 -7.00 -16.84
CA PHE A 17 -8.28 -8.08 -17.79
C PHE A 17 -8.40 -9.47 -17.17
N THR A 18 -8.17 -9.59 -15.86
CA THR A 18 -8.38 -10.87 -15.13
C THR A 18 -9.83 -11.08 -14.69
N PHE A 19 -10.63 -10.01 -14.63
CA PHE A 19 -12.05 -10.08 -14.31
C PHE A 19 -12.82 -10.56 -15.54
N CYS A 20 -12.88 -11.88 -15.72
CA CYS A 20 -13.73 -12.47 -16.72
C CYS A 20 -15.19 -12.21 -16.33
N THR A 21 -15.91 -11.42 -17.13
CA THR A 21 -17.35 -11.16 -16.97
C THR A 21 -18.15 -12.47 -16.95
N GLU A 22 -17.60 -13.55 -17.51
CA GLU A 22 -18.15 -14.91 -17.54
C GLU A 22 -17.60 -15.82 -16.40
N SER A 23 -16.94 -15.27 -15.39
CA SER A 23 -16.46 -16.05 -14.24
C SER A 23 -17.60 -16.80 -13.51
N TRP A 24 -18.79 -16.20 -13.47
CA TRP A 24 -20.02 -16.83 -12.98
C TRP A 24 -20.42 -18.07 -13.80
N ARG A 25 -20.12 -18.12 -15.10
CA ARG A 25 -20.41 -19.26 -15.99
C ARG A 25 -19.50 -20.44 -15.68
N LEU A 26 -18.23 -20.17 -15.40
CA LEU A 26 -17.29 -21.20 -14.93
C LEU A 26 -17.74 -21.77 -13.57
N GLU A 27 -18.21 -20.92 -12.67
CA GLU A 27 -18.76 -21.35 -11.38
C GLU A 27 -20.04 -22.19 -11.54
N LYS A 28 -20.93 -21.80 -12.46
CA LYS A 28 -22.14 -22.57 -12.82
C LYS A 28 -21.78 -23.94 -13.39
N LEU A 29 -20.82 -24.02 -14.32
CA LEU A 29 -20.37 -25.28 -14.92
C LEU A 29 -19.71 -26.21 -13.89
N LYS A 30 -18.96 -25.63 -12.93
CA LYS A 30 -18.41 -26.35 -11.78
C LYS A 30 -19.51 -26.91 -10.87
N LYS A 31 -20.53 -26.12 -10.51
CA LYS A 31 -21.70 -26.58 -9.73
C LYS A 31 -22.46 -27.71 -10.45
N GLN A 32 -22.56 -27.62 -11.78
CA GLN A 32 -23.13 -28.66 -12.63
C GLN A 32 -22.22 -29.87 -12.84
N ARG A 33 -21.03 -29.91 -12.22
CA ARG A 33 -20.02 -30.98 -12.40
C ARG A 33 -19.66 -31.24 -13.86
N LYS A 34 -19.70 -30.21 -14.70
CA LYS A 34 -19.29 -30.28 -16.12
C LYS A 34 -17.81 -29.99 -16.34
N ILE A 35 -17.19 -29.32 -15.36
CA ILE A 35 -15.76 -29.04 -15.34
C ILE A 35 -15.23 -29.62 -14.03
N PHE A 36 -14.19 -30.42 -14.15
CA PHE A 36 -13.44 -30.94 -13.01
C PHE A 36 -12.03 -30.39 -13.11
N LEU A 37 -11.59 -29.77 -12.02
CA LEU A 37 -10.18 -29.48 -11.82
C LEU A 37 -9.58 -30.68 -11.12
N THR A 38 -8.39 -31.10 -11.54
CA THR A 38 -7.66 -32.14 -10.83
C THR A 38 -7.30 -31.64 -9.43
N SER A 39 -6.99 -32.57 -8.52
CA SER A 39 -6.50 -32.23 -7.18
C SER A 39 -5.23 -31.35 -7.24
N GLU A 40 -4.38 -31.58 -8.24
CA GLU A 40 -3.17 -30.81 -8.51
C GLU A 40 -3.48 -29.37 -8.97
N ASP A 41 -4.47 -29.20 -9.86
CA ASP A 41 -4.92 -27.88 -10.30
C ASP A 41 -5.47 -27.06 -9.14
N TYR A 42 -6.26 -27.68 -8.26
CA TYR A 42 -6.77 -27.03 -7.05
C TYR A 42 -5.66 -26.57 -6.12
N ARG A 43 -4.65 -27.41 -5.92
CA ARG A 43 -3.47 -27.07 -5.10
C ARG A 43 -2.72 -25.90 -5.69
N THR A 44 -2.53 -25.91 -7.01
CA THR A 44 -1.86 -24.83 -7.75
C THR A 44 -2.63 -23.52 -7.64
N LEU A 45 -3.95 -23.55 -7.87
CA LEU A 45 -4.82 -22.39 -7.77
C LEU A 45 -4.79 -21.78 -6.36
N LYS A 46 -4.96 -22.62 -5.33
CA LYS A 46 -4.94 -22.19 -3.92
C LYS A 46 -3.62 -21.54 -3.56
N THR A 47 -2.50 -22.15 -3.99
CA THR A 47 -1.15 -21.63 -3.72
C THR A 47 -0.91 -20.29 -4.38
N ARG A 48 -1.33 -20.13 -5.65
CA ARG A 48 -1.21 -18.85 -6.38
C ARG A 48 -2.05 -17.76 -5.74
N PHE A 49 -3.28 -18.08 -5.35
CA PHE A 49 -4.16 -17.12 -4.68
C PHE A 49 -3.61 -16.69 -3.32
N GLN A 50 -3.09 -17.64 -2.54
CA GLN A 50 -2.49 -17.35 -1.24
C GLN A 50 -1.25 -16.45 -1.38
N ARG A 51 -0.32 -16.77 -2.30
CA ARG A 51 0.85 -15.92 -2.59
C ARG A 51 0.47 -14.53 -3.07
N GLY A 52 -0.57 -14.42 -3.90
CA GLY A 52 -1.09 -13.13 -4.35
C GLY A 52 -1.61 -12.28 -3.20
N ASN A 53 -2.35 -12.89 -2.26
CA ASN A 53 -2.83 -12.22 -1.06
C ASN A 53 -1.72 -11.81 -0.10
N GLU A 54 -0.70 -12.65 0.09
CA GLU A 54 0.48 -12.32 0.90
C GLU A 54 1.22 -11.12 0.30
N HIS A 55 1.50 -11.14 -1.01
CA HIS A 55 2.13 -10.01 -1.69
C HIS A 55 1.29 -8.73 -1.62
N HIS A 56 -0.05 -8.84 -1.71
CA HIS A 56 -0.94 -7.69 -1.53
C HIS A 56 -0.84 -7.14 -0.11
N LYS A 57 -0.93 -7.98 0.92
CA LYS A 57 -0.72 -7.56 2.30
C LYS A 57 0.62 -6.86 2.49
N ASP A 58 1.70 -7.41 1.98
CA ASP A 58 3.04 -6.81 2.10
C ASP A 58 3.14 -5.47 1.36
N PHE A 59 2.46 -5.31 0.22
CA PHE A 59 2.44 -4.04 -0.51
C PHE A 59 1.69 -2.95 0.26
N TYR A 60 0.56 -3.28 0.90
CA TYR A 60 -0.24 -2.32 1.67
C TYR A 60 0.28 -2.12 3.11
N ASN A 61 1.00 -3.09 3.66
CA ASN A 61 1.68 -3.00 4.95
C ASN A 61 3.02 -2.27 4.85
N LYS A 62 3.57 -2.08 3.64
CA LYS A 62 4.69 -1.15 3.46
C LYS A 62 4.17 0.25 3.81
N PRO A 63 4.79 0.94 4.78
CA PRO A 63 4.37 2.29 5.13
C PRO A 63 4.46 3.13 3.86
N VAL A 64 3.29 3.55 3.34
CA VAL A 64 3.19 4.54 2.27
C VAL A 64 4.10 5.67 2.70
N TYR A 65 5.21 5.82 1.96
CA TYR A 65 6.31 6.74 2.20
C TYR A 65 5.80 7.93 3.02
N GLN A 66 5.94 7.86 4.35
CA GLN A 66 5.35 8.86 5.23
C GLN A 66 6.05 10.14 4.82
N GLY A 67 5.29 11.01 4.15
CA GLY A 67 5.77 12.24 3.59
C GLY A 67 6.62 12.91 4.65
N ARG A 68 7.93 12.97 4.37
CA ARG A 68 8.96 13.79 5.01
C ARG A 68 8.37 14.51 6.23
N ARG A 69 8.49 13.93 7.44
CA ARG A 69 8.16 14.63 8.70
C ARG A 69 9.10 15.83 8.85
N LYS A 70 8.86 16.89 8.09
CA LYS A 70 9.49 18.21 8.20
C LYS A 70 8.65 19.01 9.18
N SER A 71 8.78 18.76 10.49
CA SER A 71 8.40 19.78 11.48
C SER A 71 8.82 19.49 12.92
N THR A 72 9.68 18.52 13.21
CA THR A 72 10.13 18.33 14.60
C THR A 72 11.26 19.29 14.99
N SER A 73 12.02 19.79 14.02
CA SER A 73 13.15 20.70 14.28
C SER A 73 12.70 22.12 14.67
N LEU A 74 11.73 22.70 13.94
CA LEU A 74 11.23 24.05 14.21
C LEU A 74 10.52 24.17 15.57
N VAL A 75 9.76 23.15 15.96
CA VAL A 75 9.09 23.10 17.27
C VAL A 75 10.11 23.06 18.40
N LYS A 76 11.21 22.31 18.24
CA LYS A 76 12.31 22.28 19.22
C LYS A 76 13.01 23.62 19.35
N ILE A 77 13.30 24.28 18.22
CA ILE A 77 13.95 25.60 18.21
C ILE A 77 13.08 26.63 18.92
N ALA A 78 11.78 26.68 18.63
CA ALA A 78 10.85 27.59 19.29
C ALA A 78 10.79 27.38 20.82
N PHE A 79 10.81 26.12 21.26
CA PHE A 79 10.85 25.79 22.69
C PHE A 79 12.12 26.32 23.38
N TYR A 80 13.29 26.15 22.77
CA TYR A 80 14.55 26.64 23.34
C TYR A 80 14.62 28.18 23.39
N VAL A 81 14.09 28.87 22.38
CA VAL A 81 14.03 30.34 22.39
C VAL A 81 13.13 30.85 23.52
N LEU A 82 11.96 30.24 23.70
CA LEU A 82 11.06 30.58 24.82
C LEU A 82 11.72 30.34 26.17
N LEU A 83 12.39 29.19 26.34
CA LEU A 83 13.07 28.86 27.59
C LEU A 83 14.20 29.84 27.91
N ALA A 84 15.00 30.22 26.92
CA ALA A 84 16.06 31.21 27.08
C ALA A 84 15.51 32.60 27.45
N TRP A 85 14.38 32.99 26.85
CA TRP A 85 13.73 34.26 27.17
C TRP A 85 13.20 34.31 28.61
N VAL A 86 12.59 33.23 29.09
CA VAL A 86 12.13 33.11 30.49
C VAL A 86 13.29 33.19 31.47
N ILE A 87 14.40 32.49 31.20
CA ILE A 87 15.60 32.52 32.04
C ILE A 87 16.18 33.95 32.10
N LEU A 88 16.27 34.63 30.95
CA LEU A 88 16.78 36.00 30.89
C LEU A 88 15.87 36.97 31.66
N TRP A 89 14.55 36.79 31.56
CA TRP A 89 13.58 37.61 32.30
C TRP A 89 13.71 37.42 33.81
N ILE A 90 13.86 36.18 34.27
CA ILE A 90 14.13 35.85 35.68
C ILE A 90 15.42 36.52 36.17
N LEU A 91 16.51 36.42 35.39
CA LEU A 91 17.79 37.03 35.76
C LEU A 91 17.75 38.56 35.79
N LEU A 92 16.89 39.21 35.00
CA LEU A 92 16.75 40.67 34.95
C LEU A 92 15.80 41.25 36.00
N TYR A 93 14.83 40.47 36.48
CA TYR A 93 13.80 40.96 37.42
C TYR A 93 13.94 40.43 38.85
N ILE A 94 14.64 39.31 39.04
CA ILE A 94 14.81 38.68 40.37
C ILE A 94 16.22 38.91 40.94
N LEU A 95 17.22 39.11 40.08
CA LEU A 95 18.60 39.47 40.46
C LEU A 95 18.79 40.99 40.33
#